data_AF-A0A4Y2LB76-F1
#
_entry.id   AF-A0A4Y2LB76-F1
#
_cell.length_a   1.000
_cell.length_b   1.000
_cell.length_c   1.000
_cell.angle_alpha   90.00
_cell.angle_beta   90.00
_cell.angle_gamma   90.00
#
_symmetry.space_group_name_H-M   'P 1'
#
loop_
_entity.id
_entity.type
_entity.pdbx_description
1 polymer ?
#
loop_
_entity_poly.entity_id
_entity_poly.type
_entity_poly.pdbx_seq_one_letter_code
_entity_poly.pdbx_strand_id
1 'polypeptide(L)'
;MLPFARKDVVAEEIGKTVTQEMKVADLREIILGSKAYKNDPESVENFLSSIVEARKRKEEQSDQLENKLEFEKIKLEKAKLEAQLALEKAKMDKEVELERISLEKAKIESVRIELDASSASGNGNSFNCVENYIHIVRTLTLPIPKRAEG
;
A
#
# COMPACT_ATOMS: atom_id res chain seq x y z
N MET A 1 15.06 2.31 -41.16
CA MET A 1 15.55 2.90 -39.90
C MET A 1 16.75 2.09 -39.45
N LEU A 2 17.90 2.75 -39.25
CA LEU A 2 19.20 2.09 -39.06
C LEU A 2 19.21 1.23 -37.77
N PRO A 3 19.70 -0.02 -37.83
CA PRO A 3 19.77 -0.87 -36.66
C PRO A 3 20.88 -0.34 -35.74
N PHE A 4 20.60 -0.37 -34.45
CA PHE A 4 21.54 -0.11 -33.36
C PHE A 4 22.96 -0.58 -33.72
N ALA A 5 23.88 0.37 -33.85
CA ALA A 5 25.30 0.09 -33.97
C ALA A 5 25.75 -0.64 -32.70
N ARG A 6 25.69 -1.98 -32.74
CA ARG A 6 26.25 -2.86 -31.72
C ARG A 6 27.77 -2.72 -31.77
N LYS A 7 28.39 -2.68 -30.59
CA LYS A 7 29.85 -2.79 -30.42
C LYS A 7 30.46 -3.97 -31.16
N ASP A 8 29.65 -4.98 -31.42
CA ASP A 8 29.98 -6.20 -32.13
C ASP A 8 30.55 -5.91 -33.52
N VAL A 9 30.04 -4.91 -34.25
CA VAL A 9 30.41 -4.71 -35.67
C VAL A 9 31.85 -4.22 -35.83
N VAL A 10 32.30 -3.28 -35.00
CA VAL A 10 33.65 -2.69 -35.12
C VAL A 10 34.72 -3.58 -34.47
N ALA A 11 34.39 -4.32 -33.40
CA ALA A 11 35.33 -5.23 -32.74
C ALA A 11 35.59 -6.51 -33.57
N GLU A 12 34.55 -7.01 -34.24
CA GLU A 12 34.63 -8.15 -35.17
C GLU A 12 35.37 -7.78 -36.47
N GLU A 13 35.18 -6.57 -36.99
CA GLU A 13 35.94 -6.04 -38.16
C GLU A 13 37.45 -5.91 -37.91
N ILE A 14 37.89 -5.79 -36.65
CA ILE A 14 39.31 -5.68 -36.26
C ILE A 14 39.87 -7.03 -35.74
N GLY A 15 39.04 -8.09 -35.71
CA GLY A 15 39.45 -9.43 -35.31
C GLY A 15 39.81 -9.58 -33.82
N LYS A 16 39.25 -8.75 -32.93
CA LYS A 16 39.50 -8.82 -31.48
C LYS A 16 38.24 -8.73 -30.63
N THR A 17 38.09 -9.70 -29.74
CA THR A 17 36.97 -9.84 -28.79
C THR A 17 37.02 -8.74 -27.72
N VAL A 18 36.02 -7.85 -27.71
CA VAL A 18 35.87 -6.83 -26.67
C VAL A 18 34.90 -7.37 -25.61
N THR A 19 35.40 -7.66 -24.41
CA THR A 19 34.58 -8.03 -23.26
C THR A 19 33.92 -6.79 -22.64
N GLN A 20 32.74 -6.96 -22.04
CA GLN A 20 31.94 -5.86 -21.49
C GLN A 20 32.66 -5.08 -20.37
N GLU A 21 33.66 -5.68 -19.74
CA GLU A 21 34.44 -5.16 -18.60
C GLU A 21 35.75 -4.45 -19.00
N MET A 22 36.13 -4.49 -20.29
CA MET A 22 37.38 -3.88 -20.77
C MET A 22 37.39 -2.36 -20.54
N LYS A 23 38.49 -1.80 -20.01
CA LYS A 23 38.61 -0.36 -19.78
C LYS A 23 38.67 0.40 -21.10
N VAL A 24 38.14 1.62 -21.11
CA VAL A 24 38.18 2.52 -22.28
C VAL A 24 39.62 2.80 -22.72
N ALA A 25 40.55 2.91 -21.77
CA ALA A 25 41.97 3.11 -22.04
C ALA A 25 42.60 1.94 -22.82
N ASP A 26 42.32 0.70 -22.40
CA ASP A 26 42.85 -0.51 -23.04
C ASP A 26 42.27 -0.69 -24.45
N LEU A 27 40.97 -0.40 -24.60
CA LEU A 27 40.28 -0.36 -25.91
C LEU A 27 40.87 0.68 -26.85
N ARG A 28 41.18 1.88 -26.34
CA ARG A 28 41.80 2.97 -27.08
C ARG A 28 43.17 2.56 -27.60
N GLU A 29 43.99 1.95 -26.76
CA GLU A 29 45.33 1.49 -27.14
C GLU A 29 45.28 0.40 -28.23
N ILE A 30 44.35 -0.55 -28.10
CA ILE A 30 44.16 -1.62 -29.09
C ILE A 30 43.74 -1.06 -30.45
N ILE A 31 42.80 -0.12 -30.48
CA ILE A 31 42.28 0.45 -31.73
C ILE A 31 43.33 1.35 -32.40
N LEU A 32 44.02 2.20 -31.64
CA LEU A 32 45.09 3.06 -32.15
C LEU A 32 46.35 2.26 -32.58
N GLY A 33 46.53 1.05 -32.05
CA GLY A 33 47.56 0.11 -32.50
C GLY A 33 47.27 -0.52 -33.87
N SER A 34 46.04 -0.41 -34.39
CA SER A 34 45.66 -0.95 -35.69
C SER A 34 46.09 -0.02 -36.84
N LYS A 35 46.53 -0.61 -37.96
CA LYS A 35 46.87 0.14 -39.18
C LYS A 35 45.73 1.00 -39.72
N ALA A 36 44.48 0.62 -39.44
CA ALA A 36 43.30 1.32 -39.93
C ALA A 36 43.00 2.64 -39.19
N TYR A 37 43.27 2.70 -37.88
CA TYR A 37 42.88 3.83 -37.03
C TYR A 37 44.06 4.59 -36.41
N LYS A 38 45.31 4.15 -36.68
CA LYS A 38 46.55 4.78 -36.19
C LYS A 38 46.65 6.28 -36.52
N ASN A 39 46.08 6.71 -37.64
CA ASN A 39 46.17 8.10 -38.11
C ASN A 39 44.90 8.92 -37.79
N ASP A 40 43.91 8.33 -37.14
CA ASP A 40 42.64 8.99 -36.83
C ASP A 40 42.25 8.78 -35.36
N PRO A 41 42.96 9.45 -34.43
CA PRO A 41 42.65 9.35 -33.01
C PRO A 41 41.31 10.01 -32.63
N GLU A 42 40.83 10.94 -33.45
CA GLU A 42 39.62 11.71 -33.17
C GLU A 42 38.36 10.86 -33.41
N SER A 43 38.34 10.06 -34.48
CA SER A 43 37.26 9.09 -34.71
C SER A 43 37.23 7.99 -33.65
N VAL A 44 38.39 7.55 -33.16
CA VAL A 44 38.46 6.55 -32.06
C VAL A 44 37.86 7.12 -30.78
N GLU A 45 38.15 8.37 -30.45
CA GLU A 45 37.60 9.02 -29.26
C GLU A 45 36.08 9.20 -29.35
N ASN A 46 35.57 9.62 -30.51
CA ASN A 46 34.14 9.76 -30.76
C ASN A 46 33.40 8.41 -30.67
N PHE A 47 34.00 7.33 -31.20
CA PHE A 47 33.47 5.98 -31.10
C PHE A 47 33.40 5.49 -29.64
N LEU A 48 34.48 5.68 -28.88
CA LEU A 48 34.55 5.28 -27.48
C LEU A 48 33.57 6.09 -26.61
N SER A 49 33.44 7.39 -26.87
CA SER A 49 32.47 8.26 -26.19
C SER A 49 31.02 7.84 -26.48
N SER A 50 30.69 7.55 -27.74
CA SER A 50 29.36 7.03 -28.12
C SER A 50 29.03 5.71 -27.41
N ILE A 51 30.03 4.84 -27.27
CA ILE A 51 29.95 3.59 -26.53
C ILE A 51 29.64 3.78 -25.05
N VAL A 52 30.34 4.70 -24.39
CA VAL A 52 30.16 4.99 -22.95
C VAL A 52 28.78 5.59 -22.72
N GLU A 53 28.39 6.57 -23.53
CA GLU A 53 27.08 7.21 -23.49
C GLU A 53 25.93 6.21 -23.73
N ALA A 54 26.09 5.27 -24.67
CA ALA A 54 25.10 4.22 -24.91
C ALA A 54 24.95 3.27 -23.72
N ARG A 55 26.04 2.96 -23.01
CA ARG A 55 26.01 2.13 -21.80
C ARG A 55 25.32 2.88 -20.65
N LYS A 56 25.71 4.14 -20.43
CA LYS A 56 25.16 5.00 -19.39
C LYS A 56 23.65 5.17 -19.54
N ARG A 57 23.15 5.47 -20.75
CA ARG A 57 21.70 5.56 -21.01
C ARG A 57 20.95 4.27 -20.74
N LYS A 58 21.56 3.10 -21.01
CA LYS A 58 20.92 1.80 -20.76
C LYS A 58 20.81 1.51 -19.27
N GLU A 59 21.82 1.88 -18.50
CA GLU A 59 21.83 1.77 -17.03
C GLU A 59 20.80 2.71 -16.41
N GLU A 60 20.78 3.99 -16.80
CA GLU A 60 19.76 4.95 -16.34
C GLU A 60 18.32 4.52 -16.67
N GLN A 61 18.10 3.91 -17.84
CA GLN A 61 16.80 3.33 -18.19
C GLN A 61 16.43 2.14 -17.32
N SER A 62 17.40 1.28 -16.98
CA SER A 62 17.19 0.16 -16.07
C SER A 62 16.79 0.64 -14.68
N ASP A 63 17.55 1.58 -14.13
CA ASP A 63 17.29 2.15 -12.81
C ASP A 63 15.93 2.85 -12.77
N GLN A 64 15.54 3.57 -13.84
CA GLN A 64 14.21 4.18 -13.93
C GLN A 64 13.08 3.15 -13.99
N LEU A 65 13.27 2.03 -14.68
CA LEU A 65 12.29 0.94 -14.75
C LEU A 65 12.16 0.24 -13.39
N GLU A 66 13.27 -0.03 -12.73
CA GLU A 66 13.31 -0.65 -11.41
C GLU A 66 12.63 0.22 -10.35
N ASN A 67 12.96 1.52 -10.30
CA ASN A 67 12.28 2.48 -9.42
C ASN A 67 10.77 2.57 -9.67
N LYS A 68 10.33 2.51 -10.93
CA LYS A 68 8.89 2.51 -11.26
C LYS A 68 8.19 1.25 -10.75
N LEU A 69 8.83 0.09 -10.92
CA LEU A 69 8.30 -1.19 -10.43
C LEU A 69 8.22 -1.22 -8.91
N GLU A 70 9.25 -0.74 -8.20
CA GLU A 70 9.21 -0.63 -6.74
C GLU A 70 8.09 0.30 -6.27
N PHE A 71 7.91 1.45 -6.92
CA PHE A 71 6.85 2.38 -6.57
C PHE A 71 5.45 1.78 -6.76
N GLU A 72 5.20 1.07 -7.86
CA GLU A 72 3.93 0.37 -8.07
C GLU A 72 3.69 -0.73 -7.03
N LYS A 73 4.73 -1.49 -6.67
CA LYS A 73 4.64 -2.53 -5.65
C LYS A 73 4.27 -1.94 -4.28
N ILE A 74 4.92 -0.86 -3.88
CA ILE A 74 4.60 -0.14 -2.63
C ILE A 74 3.15 0.36 -2.65
N LYS A 75 2.71 0.93 -3.77
CA LYS A 75 1.34 1.44 -3.92
C LYS A 75 0.30 0.31 -3.78
N LEU A 76 0.56 -0.83 -4.40
CA LEU A 76 -0.31 -2.00 -4.32
C LEU A 76 -0.38 -2.57 -2.90
N GLU A 77 0.77 -2.69 -2.23
CA GLU A 77 0.86 -3.16 -0.85
C GLU A 77 0.11 -2.24 0.12
N LYS A 78 0.28 -0.92 -0.04
CA LYS A 78 -0.45 0.08 0.73
C LYS A 78 -1.98 -0.06 0.56
N ALA A 79 -2.46 -0.19 -0.67
CA ALA A 79 -3.88 -0.37 -0.94
C ALA A 79 -4.44 -1.67 -0.31
N LYS A 80 -3.66 -2.75 -0.33
CA LYS A 80 -4.03 -4.02 0.29
C LYS A 80 -4.10 -3.94 1.82
N LEU A 81 -3.19 -3.19 2.44
CA LEU A 81 -3.21 -2.94 3.89
C LEU A 81 -4.40 -2.05 4.28
N GLU A 82 -4.67 -0.98 3.52
CA GLU A 82 -5.82 -0.10 3.76
C GLU A 82 -7.15 -0.87 3.66
N ALA A 83 -7.30 -1.74 2.65
CA ALA A 83 -8.50 -2.57 2.50
C ALA A 83 -8.69 -3.55 3.66
N GLN A 84 -7.62 -4.17 4.16
CA GLN A 84 -7.69 -5.06 5.33
C GLN A 84 -8.08 -4.30 6.59
N LEU A 85 -7.48 -3.13 6.82
CA LEU A 85 -7.78 -2.30 7.96
C LEU A 85 -9.22 -1.80 7.95
N ALA A 86 -9.76 -1.43 6.78
CA ALA A 86 -11.15 -1.06 6.63
C ALA A 86 -12.11 -2.22 6.93
N LEU A 87 -11.77 -3.43 6.44
CA LEU A 87 -12.57 -4.64 6.72
C LEU A 87 -12.57 -4.98 8.21
N GLU A 88 -11.43 -4.88 8.88
CA GLU A 88 -11.31 -5.19 10.31
C GLU A 88 -12.06 -4.17 11.17
N LYS A 89 -11.98 -2.87 10.84
CA LYS A 89 -12.81 -1.84 11.47
C LYS A 89 -14.31 -2.13 11.32
N ALA A 90 -14.76 -2.47 10.11
CA ALA A 90 -16.17 -2.79 9.87
C ALA A 90 -16.64 -4.03 10.66
N LYS A 91 -15.76 -5.01 10.89
CA LYS A 91 -16.06 -6.17 11.74
C LYS A 91 -16.21 -5.75 13.21
N MET A 92 -15.28 -4.95 13.71
CA MET A 92 -15.31 -4.44 15.08
C MET A 92 -16.56 -3.59 15.33
N ASP A 93 -16.91 -2.68 14.41
CA ASP A 93 -18.12 -1.86 14.51
C ASP A 93 -19.39 -2.73 14.58
N LYS A 94 -19.44 -3.80 13.76
CA LYS A 94 -20.55 -4.76 13.77
C LYS A 94 -20.63 -5.54 15.08
N GLU A 95 -19.49 -5.94 15.64
CA GLU A 95 -19.42 -6.66 16.92
C GLU A 95 -19.89 -5.78 18.09
N VAL A 96 -19.42 -4.53 18.15
CA VAL A 96 -19.86 -3.54 19.15
C VAL A 96 -21.37 -3.28 19.06
N GLU A 97 -21.91 -3.17 17.85
CA GLU A 97 -23.35 -3.00 17.64
C GLU A 97 -24.15 -4.22 18.13
N LEU A 98 -23.67 -5.44 17.87
CA LEU A 98 -24.30 -6.67 18.35
C LEU A 98 -24.26 -6.78 19.87
N GLU A 99 -23.14 -6.44 20.50
CA GLU A 99 -23.04 -6.38 21.97
C GLU A 99 -24.00 -5.37 22.57
N ARG A 100 -24.11 -4.18 21.97
CA ARG A 100 -25.06 -3.14 22.41
C ARG A 100 -26.50 -3.65 22.33
N ILE A 101 -26.89 -4.28 21.23
CA ILE A 101 -28.23 -4.87 21.06
C ILE A 101 -28.46 -5.98 22.08
N SER A 102 -27.47 -6.83 22.34
CA SER A 102 -27.58 -7.91 23.32
C SER A 102 -27.78 -7.38 24.73
N LEU A 103 -27.04 -6.34 25.12
CA LEU A 103 -27.17 -5.70 26.43
C LEU A 103 -28.55 -5.05 26.60
N GLU A 104 -29.03 -4.34 25.58
CA GLU A 104 -30.35 -3.70 25.62
C GLU A 104 -31.47 -4.75 25.71
N LYS A 105 -31.37 -5.86 24.97
CA LYS A 105 -32.30 -6.99 25.08
C LYS A 105 -32.32 -7.59 26.47
N ALA A 106 -31.15 -7.83 27.07
CA ALA A 106 -31.06 -8.38 28.43
C ALA A 106 -31.69 -7.43 29.47
N LYS A 107 -31.51 -6.12 29.29
CA LYS A 107 -32.12 -5.09 30.15
C LYS A 107 -33.65 -5.02 30.00
N ILE A 108 -34.17 -5.16 28.78
CA ILE A 108 -35.61 -5.26 28.55
C ILE A 108 -36.18 -6.53 29.19
N GLU A 109 -35.49 -7.66 29.05
CA GLU A 109 -35.93 -8.93 29.63
C GLU A 109 -35.91 -8.91 31.16
N SER A 110 -34.90 -8.30 31.79
CA SER A 110 -34.88 -8.14 33.25
C SER A 110 -36.04 -7.30 33.75
N VAL A 111 -36.36 -6.21 33.07
CA VAL A 111 -37.53 -5.35 33.38
C VAL A 111 -38.84 -6.13 33.22
N ARG A 112 -38.93 -7.03 32.23
CA ARG A 112 -40.11 -7.87 32.00
C ARG A 112 -40.31 -8.88 33.13
N ILE A 113 -39.25 -9.52 33.60
CA ILE A 113 -39.29 -10.45 34.73
C ILE A 113 -39.71 -9.72 36.03
N GLU A 114 -39.22 -8.50 36.27
CA GLU A 114 -39.65 -7.67 37.40
C GLU A 114 -41.14 -7.31 37.35
N LEU A 115 -41.68 -7.03 36.15
CA LEU A 115 -43.10 -6.77 35.95
C LEU A 115 -43.96 -8.01 36.27
N ASP A 116 -43.57 -9.17 35.76
CA ASP A 116 -44.31 -10.42 35.95
C ASP A 116 -44.30 -10.86 37.43
N ALA A 117 -43.18 -10.69 38.14
CA ALA A 117 -43.07 -10.97 39.58
C ALA A 117 -43.92 -10.02 40.44
N SER A 118 -44.06 -8.76 40.04
CA SER A 118 -44.90 -7.77 40.74
C SER A 118 -46.40 -8.05 40.54
N SER A 119 -46.79 -8.63 39.39
CA SER A 119 -48.18 -8.99 39.08
C SER A 119 -48.69 -10.25 39.81
N ALA A 120 -47.79 -11.14 40.24
CA ALA A 120 -48.11 -12.35 40.99
C ALA A 120 -48.32 -12.10 42.50
N SER A 121 -47.83 -10.98 43.03
CA SER A 121 -48.05 -10.56 44.42
C SER A 121 -49.36 -9.77 44.54
N GLY A 122 -50.48 -10.50 44.60
CA GLY A 122 -51.83 -9.94 44.70
C GLY A 122 -52.11 -9.20 46.00
N ASN A 123 -51.55 -8.00 46.19
CA ASN A 123 -51.99 -7.05 47.20
C ASN A 123 -52.39 -5.72 46.52
N GLY A 124 -53.70 -5.47 46.48
CA GLY A 124 -54.34 -4.38 45.73
C GLY A 124 -54.05 -2.97 46.24
N ASN A 125 -52.83 -2.48 46.01
CA ASN A 125 -52.48 -1.07 46.22
C ASN A 125 -52.22 -0.38 44.87
N SER A 126 -53.22 0.38 44.40
CA SER A 126 -53.17 1.19 43.17
C SER A 126 -51.99 2.18 43.10
N PHE A 127 -51.39 2.56 44.24
CA PHE A 127 -50.20 3.42 44.29
C PHE A 127 -48.93 2.72 43.80
N ASN A 128 -48.82 1.40 43.94
CA ASN A 128 -47.63 0.66 43.50
C ASN A 128 -47.55 0.54 41.98
N CYS A 129 -48.66 0.60 41.23
CA CYS A 129 -48.61 0.46 39.77
C CYS A 129 -48.01 1.70 39.09
N VAL A 130 -48.25 2.90 39.62
CA VAL A 130 -47.72 4.16 39.09
C VAL A 130 -46.23 4.27 39.36
N GLU A 131 -45.79 3.96 40.59
CA GLU A 131 -44.37 3.99 40.96
C GLU A 131 -43.56 2.95 40.15
N ASN A 132 -44.13 1.76 39.93
CA ASN A 132 -43.50 0.72 39.11
C ASN A 132 -43.42 1.13 37.63
N TYR A 133 -44.47 1.75 37.09
CA TYR A 133 -44.44 2.32 35.74
C TYR A 133 -43.37 3.42 35.60
N ILE A 134 -43.27 4.33 36.57
CA ILE A 134 -42.23 5.38 36.60
C ILE A 134 -40.83 4.76 36.64
N HIS A 135 -40.63 3.70 37.43
CA HIS A 135 -39.35 2.99 37.51
C HIS A 135 -38.98 2.34 36.18
N ILE A 136 -39.90 1.62 35.55
CA ILE A 136 -39.73 0.99 34.23
C ILE A 136 -39.36 2.03 33.16
N VAL A 137 -40.13 3.12 33.09
CA VAL A 137 -39.87 4.20 32.13
C VAL A 137 -38.48 4.80 32.35
N ARG A 138 -38.09 5.09 33.60
CA ARG A 138 -36.75 5.61 33.91
C ARG A 138 -35.64 4.63 33.53
N THR A 139 -35.84 3.33 33.74
CA THR A 139 -34.85 2.30 33.40
C THR A 139 -34.68 2.12 31.89
N LEU A 140 -35.76 2.22 31.10
CA LEU A 140 -35.74 2.07 29.65
C LEU A 140 -35.40 3.37 28.88
N THR A 141 -35.47 4.53 29.53
CA THR A 141 -35.16 5.81 28.87
C THR A 141 -33.65 6.00 28.76
N LEU A 142 -33.12 6.14 27.55
CA LEU A 142 -31.72 6.51 27.32
C LEU A 142 -31.47 7.97 27.75
N PRO A 143 -30.34 8.28 28.43
CA PRO A 143 -30.00 9.65 28.76
C PRO A 143 -29.76 10.45 27.47
N ILE A 144 -30.43 11.61 27.36
CA ILE A 144 -30.25 12.52 26.21
C ILE A 144 -28.79 13.00 26.22
N PRO A 145 -28.02 12.81 25.14
CA PRO A 145 -26.67 13.36 25.05
C PRO A 145 -26.74 14.88 25.18
N LYS A 146 -26.11 15.42 26.23
CA LYS A 146 -25.98 16.88 26.37
C LYS A 146 -25.12 17.37 25.21
N ARG A 147 -25.66 18.28 24.38
CA ARG A 147 -24.84 18.99 23.41
C ARG A 147 -23.77 19.75 24.20
N ALA A 148 -22.51 19.51 23.90
CA ALA A 148 -21.44 20.37 24.36
C ALA A 148 -21.69 21.74 23.72
N GLU A 149 -22.13 22.71 24.52
CA GLU A 149 -22.12 24.11 24.09
C GLU A 149 -20.64 24.53 23.95
N GLY A 150 -20.33 25.11 22.78
CA GLY A 150 -18.97 25.47 22.37
C GLY A 150 -18.44 26.75 23.00
#